data_AF-A0A927RMS6-F1
#
_entry.id   AF-A0A927RMS6-F1
#
_cell.length_a   1.000
_cell.length_b   1.000
_cell.length_c   1.000
_cell.angle_alpha   90.00
_cell.angle_beta   90.00
_cell.angle_gamma   90.00
#
_symmetry.space_group_name_H-M   'P 1'
#
loop_
_entity.id
_entity.type
_entity.pdbx_description
1 polymer ?
#
loop_
_entity_poly.entity_id
_entity_poly.type
_entity_poly.pdbx_seq_one_letter_code
_entity_poly.pdbx_strand_id
1 'polypeptide(L)'
;MKKKKEKREELDTETTFADMNVEGFSWYNPHKKKNQGQPIGKVSKKEYWAMVRGAFAAMLPMLGCIIVGGLLIFLIAFLWLK
;
A
#
# COMPACT_ATOMS: atom_id res chain seq x y z
N MET A 1 10.83 33.20 -8.17
CA MET A 1 11.78 32.35 -7.41
C MET A 1 11.95 31.03 -8.13
N LYS A 2 13.17 30.69 -8.59
CA LYS A 2 13.45 29.46 -9.35
C LYS A 2 13.46 28.27 -8.38
N LYS A 3 12.57 27.29 -8.59
CA LYS A 3 12.58 26.00 -7.85
C LYS A 3 13.85 25.23 -8.22
N LYS A 4 14.73 25.05 -7.24
CA LYS A 4 15.92 24.18 -7.32
C LYS A 4 15.42 22.74 -7.36
N LYS A 5 15.73 21.99 -8.43
CA LYS A 5 15.48 20.54 -8.49
C LYS A 5 16.43 19.87 -7.49
N GLU A 6 15.89 19.30 -6.42
CA GLU A 6 16.62 18.34 -5.59
C GLU A 6 17.02 17.15 -6.46
N LYS A 7 18.32 16.84 -6.48
CA LYS A 7 18.83 15.61 -7.08
C LYS A 7 18.28 14.44 -6.27
N ARG A 8 17.68 13.48 -6.96
CA ARG A 8 17.24 12.20 -6.39
C ARG A 8 18.47 11.39 -5.99
N GLU A 9 18.88 11.47 -4.74
CA GLU A 9 19.87 10.57 -4.12
C GLU A 9 19.26 9.20 -3.75
N GLU A 10 17.96 9.03 -3.97
CA GLU A 10 17.21 7.80 -3.67
C GLU A 10 17.65 6.56 -4.48
N LEU A 11 18.26 6.74 -5.66
CA LEU A 11 18.64 5.63 -6.53
C LEU A 11 19.83 4.80 -5.98
N ASP A 12 20.73 5.39 -5.19
CA ASP A 12 21.89 4.69 -4.63
C ASP A 12 21.55 3.86 -3.38
N THR A 13 20.34 4.01 -2.84
CA THR A 13 19.92 3.27 -1.63
C THR A 13 19.17 1.98 -1.95
N GLU A 14 18.68 1.83 -3.18
CA GLU A 14 17.84 0.69 -3.59
C GLU A 14 18.63 -0.54 -4.05
N THR A 15 19.91 -0.38 -4.42
CA THR A 15 20.75 -1.50 -4.90
C THR A 15 21.91 -1.77 -3.94
N THR A 16 21.71 -2.71 -3.02
CA THR A 16 22.80 -3.25 -2.21
C THR A 16 23.52 -4.34 -3.00
N PHE A 17 24.68 -4.03 -3.60
CA PHE A 17 25.46 -4.98 -4.39
C PHE A 17 26.14 -6.07 -3.55
N ALA A 18 26.39 -5.82 -2.26
CA ALA A 18 26.96 -6.78 -1.32
C ALA A 18 26.54 -6.46 0.14
N ASP A 19 26.32 -7.50 0.95
CA ASP A 19 26.00 -7.36 2.38
C ASP A 19 27.26 -6.95 3.17
N MET A 20 27.35 -5.66 3.51
CA MET A 20 28.46 -5.07 4.27
C MET A 20 28.26 -5.11 5.80
N ASN A 21 27.32 -5.93 6.29
CA ASN A 21 27.09 -6.11 7.71
C ASN A 21 28.17 -7.03 8.33
N VAL A 22 29.37 -6.48 8.53
CA VAL A 22 30.55 -7.18 9.06
C VAL A 22 30.73 -6.88 10.56
N GLU A 23 30.94 -7.92 11.36
CA GLU A 23 31.13 -7.81 12.82
C GLU A 23 32.38 -6.98 13.16
N GLY A 24 32.26 -6.07 14.14
CA GLY A 24 33.36 -5.21 14.60
C GLY A 24 33.46 -3.83 13.93
N PHE A 25 32.64 -3.54 12.92
CA PHE A 25 32.55 -2.20 12.33
C PHE A 25 31.46 -1.35 13.00
N SER A 26 31.62 -0.02 12.98
CA SER A 26 30.69 0.92 13.63
C SER A 26 29.26 0.89 13.05
N TRP A 27 29.10 0.39 11.82
CA TRP A 27 27.82 0.21 11.13
C TRP A 27 27.28 -1.22 11.21
N TYR A 28 27.93 -2.11 11.98
CA TYR A 28 27.44 -3.46 12.21
C TYR A 28 26.10 -3.41 12.95
N ASN A 29 25.09 -4.09 12.39
CA ASN A 29 23.79 -4.22 13.03
C ASN A 29 23.39 -5.71 13.08
N PRO A 30 23.47 -6.36 14.25
CA PRO A 30 23.17 -7.79 14.40
C PRO A 30 21.70 -8.12 14.12
N HIS A 31 20.80 -7.14 14.18
CA HIS A 31 19.36 -7.35 13.95
C HIS A 31 18.95 -7.19 12.48
N LYS A 32 19.82 -6.65 11.62
CA LYS A 32 19.47 -6.33 10.22
C LYS A 32 19.20 -7.58 9.35
N LYS A 33 19.82 -8.73 9.68
CA LYS A 33 19.62 -9.99 8.95
C LYS A 33 18.33 -10.74 9.27
N LYS A 34 17.67 -10.43 10.40
CA LYS A 34 16.57 -11.27 10.90
C LYS A 34 15.22 -11.02 10.19
N ASN A 35 15.11 -9.95 9.39
CA ASN A 35 13.87 -9.51 8.75
C ASN A 35 13.90 -9.51 7.21
N GLN A 36 14.93 -10.09 6.57
CA GLN A 36 14.87 -10.27 5.12
C GLN A 36 13.88 -11.38 4.78
N GLY A 37 12.64 -10.97 4.51
CA GLY A 37 11.64 -11.74 3.79
C GLY A 37 11.39 -13.12 4.38
N GLN A 38 10.65 -13.18 5.51
CA GLN A 38 9.85 -14.39 5.69
C GLN A 38 8.98 -14.50 4.43
N PRO A 39 9.11 -15.57 3.62
CA PRO A 39 8.20 -15.74 2.51
C PRO A 39 6.81 -15.75 3.12
N ILE A 40 5.96 -14.83 2.67
CA ILE A 40 4.53 -14.83 2.99
C ILE A 40 4.11 -16.29 2.79
N GLY A 41 3.84 -17.00 3.89
CA GLY A 41 3.62 -18.44 3.85
C GLY A 41 2.59 -18.73 2.76
N LYS A 42 2.80 -19.78 1.96
CA LYS A 42 1.92 -20.11 0.83
C LYS A 42 0.47 -20.10 1.32
N VAL A 43 -0.25 -19.04 0.99
CA VAL A 43 -1.62 -18.83 1.47
C VAL A 43 -2.47 -19.94 0.89
N SER A 44 -3.19 -20.68 1.73
CA SER A 44 -4.10 -21.71 1.26
C SER A 44 -5.22 -21.07 0.43
N LYS A 45 -5.76 -21.79 -0.56
CA LYS A 45 -6.86 -21.27 -1.40
C LYS A 45 -8.02 -20.75 -0.55
N LYS A 46 -8.30 -21.37 0.60
CA LYS A 46 -9.36 -20.95 1.54
C LYS A 46 -9.04 -19.60 2.21
N GLU A 47 -7.79 -19.40 2.60
CA GLU A 47 -7.32 -18.16 3.25
C GLU A 47 -7.27 -17.00 2.25
N TYR A 48 -6.91 -17.29 1.01
CA TYR A 48 -6.95 -16.30 -0.08
C TYR A 48 -8.38 -15.74 -0.27
N TRP A 49 -9.39 -16.61 -0.33
CA TRP A 49 -10.78 -16.17 -0.44
C TRP A 49 -11.27 -15.40 0.79
N ALA A 50 -10.80 -15.76 1.99
CA ALA A 50 -11.10 -15.01 3.21
C ALA A 50 -10.49 -13.60 3.18
N MET A 51 -9.24 -13.46 2.72
CA MET A 51 -8.58 -12.16 2.53
C MET A 51 -9.30 -11.31 1.49
N VAL A 52 -9.63 -11.88 0.34
CA VAL A 52 -10.37 -11.19 -0.73
C VAL A 52 -11.74 -10.72 -0.21
N ARG A 53 -12.49 -11.59 0.47
CA ARG A 53 -13.79 -11.21 1.05
C ARG A 53 -13.65 -10.10 2.08
N GLY A 54 -12.61 -10.12 2.91
CA GLY A 54 -12.31 -9.06 3.86
C GLY A 54 -12.00 -7.72 3.17
N ALA A 55 -11.16 -7.75 2.12
CA ALA A 55 -10.82 -6.57 1.34
C ALA A 55 -12.05 -5.96 0.66
N PHE A 56 -12.91 -6.79 0.06
CA PHE A 56 -14.18 -6.32 -0.52
C PHE A 56 -15.12 -5.77 0.55
N ALA A 57 -15.25 -6.45 1.69
CA ALA A 57 -16.10 -5.99 2.79
C ALA A 57 -15.67 -4.61 3.34
N ALA A 58 -14.38 -4.33 3.38
CA ALA A 58 -13.85 -3.02 3.77
C ALA A 58 -14.18 -1.91 2.76
N MET A 59 -14.30 -2.25 1.47
CA MET A 59 -14.59 -1.28 0.40
C MET A 59 -16.10 -1.07 0.15
N LEU A 60 -16.94 -2.03 0.53
CA LEU A 60 -18.40 -1.93 0.45
C LEU A 60 -19.01 -0.65 1.03
N PRO A 61 -18.64 -0.16 2.23
CA PRO A 61 -19.26 1.05 2.78
C PRO A 61 -18.98 2.30 1.93
N MET A 62 -17.75 2.44 1.40
CA MET A 62 -17.39 3.55 0.53
C MET A 62 -18.18 3.52 -0.79
N LEU A 63 -18.27 2.35 -1.44
CA LEU A 63 -19.08 2.18 -2.64
C LEU A 63 -20.57 2.46 -2.37
N GLY A 64 -21.07 2.02 -1.21
CA GLY A 64 -22.43 2.31 -0.77
C GLY A 64 -22.72 3.81 -0.67
N CYS A 65 -21.81 4.59 -0.06
CA CYS A 65 -21.95 6.05 0.02
C CYS A 65 -21.98 6.72 -1.36
N ILE A 66 -21.16 6.26 -2.31
CA ILE A 66 -21.11 6.81 -3.67
C ILE A 66 -22.43 6.53 -4.41
N ILE A 67 -22.93 5.30 -4.33
CA ILE A 67 -24.18 4.90 -4.98
C ILE A 67 -25.36 5.68 -4.40
N VAL A 68 -25.46 5.76 -3.07
CA VAL A 68 -26.54 6.49 -2.39
C VAL A 68 -26.47 7.98 -2.72
N GLY A 69 -25.27 8.59 -2.70
CA GLY A 69 -25.09 9.99 -3.07
C GLY A 69 -25.49 10.27 -4.53
N GLY A 70 -25.08 9.40 -5.46
CA GLY A 70 -25.47 9.49 -6.87
C GLY A 70 -26.98 9.36 -7.10
N LEU A 71 -27.62 8.40 -6.41
CA LEU A 71 -29.08 8.24 -6.46
C LEU A 71 -29.82 9.45 -5.91
N LEU A 72 -29.35 10.05 -4.81
CA LEU A 72 -29.95 11.26 -4.26
C LEU A 72 -29.88 12.43 -5.25
N ILE A 73 -28.72 12.65 -5.87
CA ILE A 73 -28.56 13.70 -6.89
C ILE A 73 -29.49 13.43 -8.07
N PHE A 74 -29.56 12.18 -8.54
CA PHE A 74 -30.45 11.78 -9.62
C PHE A 74 -31.93 12.05 -9.29
N LEU A 75 -32.37 11.68 -8.08
CA LEU A 75 -33.75 11.91 -7.62
C LEU A 75 -34.08 13.40 -7.51
N ILE A 76 -33.15 14.20 -6.98
CA ILE A 76 -33.33 15.66 -6.90
C ILE A 76 -33.43 16.24 -8.31
N ALA A 77 -32.53 15.87 -9.22
CA ALA A 77 -32.57 16.33 -10.60
C ALA A 77 -33.88 15.92 -11.30
N PHE A 78 -34.36 14.69 -11.08
CA PHE A 78 -35.62 14.22 -11.65
C PHE A 78 -36.84 14.97 -11.10
N LEU A 79 -36.85 15.28 -9.79
CA LEU A 79 -37.91 16.07 -9.17
C LEU A 79 -37.89 17.53 -9.66
N TRP A 80 -36.71 18.07 -9.99
CA TRP A 80 -36.54 19.44 -10.46
C TRP A 80 -36.85 19.60 -11.96
N LEU A 81 -36.61 18.55 -12.76
CA LEU A 81 -36.91 18.52 -14.19
C LEU A 81 -38.39 18.21 -14.49
N LYS A 82 -39.17 17.85 -13.46
CA LYS A 82 -40.59 17.58 -13.51
C LYS A 82 -41.38 18.82 -13.12
#